data_AF-A0A970RR23-F1
#
_entry.id   AF-A0A970RR23-F1
#
_cell.length_a   1.000
_cell.length_b   1.000
_cell.length_c   1.000
_cell.angle_alpha   90.00
_cell.angle_beta   90.00
_cell.angle_gamma   90.00
#
_symmetry.space_group_name_H-M   'P 1'
#
loop_
_entity.id
_entity.type
_entity.pdbx_description
1 polymer ?
#
loop_
_entity_poly.entity_id
_entity_poly.type
_entity_poly.pdbx_seq_one_letter_code
_entity_poly.pdbx_strand_id
1 'polypeptide(L)'
;MNIFWKRVLIIVLAVSMTFVFCSCSKGGGDKQEDDDDEQTEAAQDNDEKTETTQKPSGTKETVDDGSDLNVDRVIVNNDGTPSGVTWRIDDTGRLIISGSGPITLPDWTVFPWKDYRSQITAVSVSGKSASEKIEPTSLEHWFYALGNCKEITFSNVDTSKTTSMRRLFYECKGLTSVNIEELDTSSVTDMSGMFYCCWELTSLDLSGFETSNVQYMGSMFQSLSNMTSIDVSGFDTSNVIEMGSMFKSCSKMETFDLSNFDTSNVKNMASMFEDCLILTTLDLSAFDTSNVENMHSMFEDCSNLSSLDVSTWNTSNVTEMYNMFKSCKSLTSLDLSNFDTSSVTIMSMMFYGCYGLTSINVSSFDTSNVTTMPMMFSRCFGLTTLDVSSFTTPNVTDTSEMFAYCSGLTSIDMSGIDISHLTEYYAALMFLKCQSLQTVITSTAFPEDSYFNEEWRVLPS
;
A
#
# COMPACT_ATOMS: atom_id res chain seq x y z
N MET A 1 -7.22 -47.02 10.73
CA MET A 1 -7.93 -46.70 9.47
C MET A 1 -9.23 -45.88 9.61
N ASN A 2 -9.67 -45.41 10.80
CA ASN A 2 -10.95 -44.68 10.90
C ASN A 2 -10.94 -43.39 11.77
N ILE A 3 -9.77 -43.00 12.31
CA ILE A 3 -9.59 -41.74 13.07
C ILE A 3 -8.84 -40.68 12.25
N PHE A 4 -7.95 -41.12 11.35
CA PHE A 4 -7.23 -40.24 10.43
C PHE A 4 -8.17 -39.61 9.39
N TRP A 5 -9.08 -40.40 8.82
CA TRP A 5 -10.10 -39.93 7.86
C TRP A 5 -11.08 -38.91 8.45
N LYS A 6 -11.39 -38.98 9.77
CA LYS A 6 -12.26 -37.98 10.42
C LYS A 6 -11.56 -36.64 10.65
N ARG A 7 -10.23 -36.62 10.84
CA ARG A 7 -9.46 -35.36 10.93
C ARG A 7 -9.25 -34.73 9.56
N VAL A 8 -9.06 -35.54 8.51
CA VAL A 8 -8.92 -35.05 7.12
C VAL A 8 -10.25 -34.50 6.58
N LEU A 9 -11.40 -35.13 6.86
CA LEU A 9 -12.70 -34.61 6.40
C LEU A 9 -13.15 -33.32 7.13
N ILE A 10 -12.69 -33.10 8.37
CA ILE A 10 -12.99 -31.88 9.14
C ILE A 10 -12.16 -30.69 8.64
N ILE A 11 -10.98 -30.92 8.04
CA ILE A 11 -10.13 -29.85 7.48
C ILE A 11 -10.50 -29.54 6.02
N VAL A 12 -10.92 -30.53 5.23
CA VAL A 12 -11.36 -30.32 3.82
C VAL A 12 -12.66 -29.52 3.72
N LEU A 13 -13.50 -29.49 4.77
CA LEU A 13 -14.68 -28.61 4.85
C LEU A 13 -14.40 -27.21 5.41
N ALA A 14 -13.16 -26.92 5.84
CA ALA A 14 -12.78 -25.62 6.42
C ALA A 14 -12.01 -24.70 5.45
N VAL A 15 -11.73 -25.15 4.20
CA VAL A 15 -11.04 -24.34 3.17
C VAL A 15 -11.99 -23.84 2.07
N SER A 16 -13.29 -24.09 2.20
CA SER A 16 -14.32 -23.42 1.39
C SER A 16 -14.94 -22.25 2.16
N MET A 17 -14.76 -21.04 1.63
CA MET A 17 -15.29 -19.74 2.09
C MET A 17 -14.64 -19.15 3.35
N THR A 18 -13.63 -18.29 3.15
CA THR A 18 -13.77 -16.87 3.45
C THR A 18 -12.82 -16.11 2.50
N PHE A 19 -13.37 -15.48 1.47
CA PHE A 19 -12.69 -14.34 0.85
C PHE A 19 -12.70 -13.24 1.91
N VAL A 20 -11.60 -13.08 2.65
CA VAL A 20 -11.32 -11.78 3.26
C VAL A 20 -10.63 -11.00 2.16
N PHE A 21 -11.44 -10.30 1.37
CA PHE A 21 -10.97 -9.08 0.75
C PHE A 21 -10.48 -8.18 1.89
N CYS A 22 -9.18 -7.95 2.00
CA CYS A 22 -8.70 -6.74 2.65
C CYS A 22 -8.85 -5.58 1.64
N SER A 23 -10.09 -5.36 1.20
CA SER A 23 -10.48 -4.05 0.73
C SER A 23 -10.69 -3.22 1.98
N CYS A 24 -10.11 -2.02 2.05
CA CYS A 24 -10.61 -0.99 2.97
C CYS A 24 -12.10 -0.79 2.67
N SER A 25 -12.95 -1.54 3.39
CA SER A 25 -14.37 -1.64 3.08
C SER A 25 -15.11 -0.39 3.55
N LYS A 26 -16.01 0.09 2.69
CA LYS A 26 -16.99 1.12 3.01
C LYS A 26 -17.88 0.67 4.19
N GLY A 27 -17.72 1.34 5.33
CA GLY A 27 -18.76 1.71 6.29
C GLY A 27 -19.68 0.62 6.87
N GLY A 28 -19.54 0.38 8.18
CA GLY A 28 -20.54 -0.20 9.07
C GLY A 28 -20.15 0.11 10.52
N GLY A 29 -21.02 0.80 11.26
CA GLY A 29 -20.69 1.53 12.48
C GLY A 29 -20.45 0.71 13.75
N ASP A 30 -19.87 1.42 14.72
CA ASP A 30 -19.80 1.21 16.16
C ASP A 30 -19.45 -0.19 16.68
N LYS A 31 -18.23 -0.33 17.20
CA LYS A 31 -17.99 -0.24 18.65
C LYS A 31 -16.50 -0.16 18.96
N GLN A 32 -16.20 0.84 19.78
CA GLN A 32 -14.93 1.11 20.42
C GLN A 32 -14.70 0.07 21.52
N GLU A 33 -13.61 -0.69 21.42
CA GLU A 33 -13.00 -1.38 22.55
C GLU A 33 -11.58 -0.82 22.67
N ASP A 34 -11.41 0.00 23.71
CA ASP A 34 -10.16 0.55 24.18
C ASP A 34 -9.37 -0.58 24.85
N ASP A 35 -8.15 -0.86 24.38
CA ASP A 35 -7.17 -1.65 25.12
C ASP A 35 -6.08 -0.68 25.63
N ASP A 36 -6.21 -0.37 26.92
CA ASP A 36 -5.19 0.22 27.77
C ASP A 36 -4.04 -0.78 27.97
N ASP A 37 -2.81 -0.39 27.65
CA ASP A 37 -1.62 -1.02 28.22
C ASP A 37 -0.81 0.02 29.00
N GLU A 38 -1.05 -0.06 30.30
CA GLU A 38 -0.43 0.65 31.40
C GLU A 38 1.02 0.16 31.56
N GLN A 39 2.01 1.05 31.45
CA GLN A 39 3.32 0.83 32.07
C GLN A 39 3.59 1.91 33.13
N THR A 40 3.50 1.41 34.35
CA THR A 40 3.90 1.98 35.62
C THR A 40 5.35 2.46 35.64
N GLU A 41 5.59 3.68 36.12
CA GLU A 41 6.78 3.99 36.92
C GLU A 41 6.39 4.82 38.14
N ALA A 42 6.80 4.31 39.29
CA ALA A 42 6.57 4.87 40.60
C ALA A 42 7.63 5.93 40.94
N ALA A 43 7.21 7.06 41.52
CA ALA A 43 8.05 7.88 42.38
C ALA A 43 7.23 8.44 43.54
N GLN A 44 7.75 8.24 44.75
CA GLN A 44 7.15 8.56 46.05
C GLN A 44 7.35 10.03 46.44
N ASP A 45 6.49 10.44 47.39
CA ASP A 45 6.71 11.44 48.46
C ASP A 45 6.69 12.94 48.11
N ASN A 46 5.64 13.66 48.54
CA ASN A 46 5.48 14.09 49.94
C ASN A 46 4.20 14.94 50.14
N ASP A 47 3.53 14.68 51.26
CA ASP A 47 2.52 15.52 51.88
C ASP A 47 3.09 16.88 52.31
N GLU A 48 2.40 17.99 52.00
CA GLU A 48 2.26 19.07 52.98
C GLU A 48 1.00 19.94 52.77
N LYS A 49 0.52 20.45 53.90
CA LYS A 49 -0.81 20.99 54.17
C LYS A 49 -1.07 22.38 53.58
N THR A 50 -2.36 22.57 53.28
CA THR A 50 -3.17 23.79 53.33
C THR A 50 -2.60 24.98 54.12
N GLU A 51 -2.63 26.19 53.54
CA GLU A 51 -3.38 27.31 54.11
C GLU A 51 -3.62 28.49 53.14
N THR A 52 -4.78 29.08 53.33
CA THR A 52 -5.47 30.14 52.59
C THR A 52 -4.76 31.49 52.52
N THR A 53 -4.82 32.17 51.37
CA THR A 53 -4.88 33.64 51.31
C THR A 53 -5.80 34.15 50.20
N GLN A 54 -6.33 35.34 50.46
CA GLN A 54 -7.55 35.92 49.92
C GLN A 54 -7.46 36.42 48.47
N LYS A 55 -8.59 36.33 47.77
CA LYS A 55 -8.95 36.97 46.50
C LYS A 55 -8.83 38.50 46.56
N PRO A 56 -8.38 39.15 45.47
CA PRO A 56 -9.00 40.38 45.00
C PRO A 56 -9.76 40.17 43.69
N SER A 57 -10.85 40.91 43.58
CA SER A 57 -11.78 41.01 42.46
C SER A 57 -11.08 41.41 41.15
N GLY A 58 -11.28 40.63 40.09
CA GLY A 58 -11.00 40.98 38.70
C GLY A 58 -11.72 40.00 37.78
N THR A 59 -12.44 40.53 36.79
CA THR A 59 -13.02 39.91 35.56
C THR A 59 -13.43 38.42 35.61
N LYS A 60 -14.70 38.14 35.26
CA LYS A 60 -15.11 36.80 34.82
C LYS A 60 -14.30 36.46 33.55
N GLU A 61 -13.13 35.87 33.72
CA GLU A 61 -12.60 34.93 32.75
C GLU A 61 -13.54 33.73 32.83
N THR A 62 -14.38 33.58 31.81
CA THR A 62 -14.98 32.29 31.50
C THR A 62 -13.81 31.35 31.27
N VAL A 63 -13.58 30.43 32.20
CA VAL A 63 -12.72 29.28 31.98
C VAL A 63 -13.33 28.57 30.77
N ASP A 64 -12.65 28.60 29.63
CA ASP A 64 -13.01 27.80 28.46
C ASP A 64 -12.92 26.35 28.89
N ASP A 65 -14.08 25.73 29.17
CA ASP A 65 -14.19 24.33 29.55
C ASP A 65 -14.06 23.41 28.31
N GLY A 66 -13.72 23.98 27.15
CA GLY A 66 -13.57 23.28 25.88
C GLY A 66 -14.91 22.93 25.22
N SER A 67 -16.06 23.30 25.82
CA SER A 67 -17.37 22.90 25.30
C SER A 67 -17.85 23.75 24.12
N ASP A 68 -17.50 25.04 24.08
CA ASP A 68 -17.86 25.93 22.97
C ASP A 68 -16.77 25.94 21.90
N LEU A 69 -16.93 25.12 20.87
CA LEU A 69 -15.94 25.01 19.80
C LEU A 69 -15.87 26.24 18.89
N ASN A 70 -16.86 27.14 18.94
CA ASN A 70 -16.96 28.33 18.08
C ASN A 70 -16.25 29.56 18.70
N VAL A 71 -15.14 29.31 19.41
CA VAL A 71 -14.29 30.32 20.04
C VAL A 71 -12.87 30.16 19.50
N ASP A 72 -12.27 31.28 19.11
CA ASP A 72 -10.89 31.30 18.63
C ASP A 72 -9.91 30.87 19.72
N ARG A 73 -9.19 29.77 19.44
CA ARG A 73 -8.14 29.21 20.30
C ARG A 73 -6.80 29.37 19.65
N VAL A 74 -5.83 29.93 20.37
CA VAL A 74 -4.47 30.12 19.86
C VAL A 74 -3.79 28.76 19.70
N ILE A 75 -3.18 28.53 18.54
CA ILE A 75 -2.34 27.37 18.31
C ILE A 75 -0.99 27.61 18.99
N VAL A 76 -0.50 26.61 19.73
CA VAL A 76 0.81 26.62 20.36
C VAL A 76 1.78 25.84 19.49
N ASN A 77 2.94 26.44 19.20
CA ASN A 77 4.01 25.82 18.42
C ASN A 77 4.73 24.71 19.21
N ASN A 78 5.56 23.92 18.53
CA ASN A 78 6.33 22.81 19.13
C ASN A 78 7.29 23.22 20.25
N ASP A 79 7.76 24.47 20.20
CA ASP A 79 8.62 25.06 21.22
C ASP A 79 7.83 25.62 22.43
N GLY A 80 6.51 25.41 22.45
CA GLY A 80 5.61 25.90 23.49
C GLY A 80 5.22 27.38 23.34
N THR A 81 5.69 28.06 22.29
CA THR A 81 5.33 29.47 22.06
C THR A 81 3.93 29.60 21.43
N PRO A 82 3.12 30.59 21.85
CA PRO A 82 1.87 30.90 21.14
C PRO A 82 2.18 31.36 19.71
N SER A 83 1.50 30.77 18.73
CA SER A 83 1.57 31.23 17.34
C SER A 83 0.67 32.45 17.12
N GLY A 84 0.83 33.10 15.96
CA GLY A 84 -0.11 34.13 15.49
C GLY A 84 -1.37 33.57 14.82
N VAL A 85 -1.62 32.26 14.97
CA VAL A 85 -2.69 31.50 14.32
C VAL A 85 -3.67 30.97 15.36
N THR A 86 -4.96 31.10 15.06
CA THR A 86 -6.05 30.54 15.86
C THR A 86 -6.78 29.45 15.09
N TRP A 87 -7.50 28.62 15.83
CA TRP A 87 -8.47 27.69 15.28
C TRP A 87 -9.79 27.75 16.05
N ARG A 88 -10.88 27.42 15.37
CA ARG A 88 -12.19 27.16 15.96
C ARG A 88 -13.02 26.25 15.05
N ILE A 89 -14.08 25.65 15.56
CA ILE A 89 -15.06 24.91 14.76
C ILE A 89 -16.40 25.62 14.90
N ASP A 90 -16.94 26.12 13.79
CA ASP A 90 -18.22 26.82 13.82
C ASP A 90 -19.42 25.87 13.97
N ASP A 91 -20.62 26.45 14.12
CA ASP A 91 -21.87 25.70 14.32
C ASP A 91 -22.24 24.79 13.13
N THR A 92 -21.58 24.94 11.97
CA THR A 92 -21.76 24.08 10.80
C THR A 92 -20.80 22.88 10.78
N GLY A 93 -19.86 22.83 11.73
CA GLY A 93 -18.77 21.86 11.75
C GLY A 93 -17.58 22.28 10.89
N ARG A 94 -17.47 23.54 10.47
CA ARG A 94 -16.31 24.00 9.69
C ARG A 94 -15.16 24.33 10.62
N LEU A 95 -14.04 23.64 10.46
CA LEU A 95 -12.78 24.00 11.09
C LEU A 95 -12.22 25.24 10.39
N ILE A 96 -12.07 26.33 11.13
CA ILE A 96 -11.52 27.59 10.66
C ILE A 96 -10.15 27.76 11.30
N ILE A 97 -9.09 27.78 10.49
CA ILE A 97 -7.72 28.08 10.91
C ILE A 97 -7.39 29.45 10.33
N SER A 98 -7.13 30.44 11.18
CA SER A 98 -6.93 31.81 10.74
C SER A 98 -5.84 32.54 11.49
N GLY A 99 -5.09 33.40 10.82
CA GLY A 99 -4.06 34.19 11.49
C GLY A 99 -2.92 34.58 10.58
N SER A 100 -1.74 34.75 11.17
CA SER A 100 -0.56 35.18 10.44
C SER A 100 0.73 34.78 11.15
N GLY A 101 1.78 34.54 10.38
CA GLY A 101 3.11 34.22 10.87
C GLY A 101 3.42 32.72 10.87
N PRO A 102 4.62 32.35 11.37
CA PRO A 102 5.09 30.98 11.36
C PRO A 102 4.25 30.09 12.27
N ILE A 103 4.02 28.86 11.80
CA ILE A 103 3.32 27.82 12.55
C ILE A 103 4.06 26.49 12.40
N THR A 104 4.28 25.85 13.54
CA THR A 104 4.79 24.48 13.64
C THR A 104 3.87 23.70 14.55
N LEU A 105 3.04 22.82 13.98
CA LEU A 105 2.15 22.00 14.79
C LEU A 105 2.93 20.87 15.48
N PRO A 106 2.47 20.48 16.69
CA PRO A 106 3.09 19.38 17.44
C PRO A 106 2.90 18.06 16.72
N ASP A 107 3.63 17.05 17.17
CA ASP A 107 3.64 15.71 16.57
C ASP A 107 2.21 15.21 16.28
N TRP A 108 2.05 14.29 15.32
CA TRP A 108 0.76 13.88 14.76
C TRP A 108 -0.26 13.36 15.79
N THR A 109 0.23 13.03 16.98
CA THR A 109 -0.54 12.59 18.13
C THR A 109 -1.35 13.70 18.82
N VAL A 110 -1.08 14.99 18.57
CA VAL A 110 -1.58 16.10 19.40
C VAL A 110 -2.03 17.36 18.62
N PHE A 111 -2.53 17.21 17.39
CA PHE A 111 -3.13 18.37 16.69
C PHE A 111 -4.34 18.96 17.42
N PRO A 112 -4.55 20.29 17.38
CA PRO A 112 -5.57 20.95 18.19
C PRO A 112 -7.01 20.45 17.98
N TRP A 113 -7.31 19.96 16.77
CA TRP A 113 -8.64 19.49 16.38
C TRP A 113 -8.79 17.96 16.31
N LYS A 114 -7.81 17.20 16.81
CA LYS A 114 -7.78 15.73 16.72
C LYS A 114 -9.02 15.05 17.33
N ASP A 115 -9.50 15.54 18.48
CA ASP A 115 -10.63 14.91 19.17
C ASP A 115 -11.99 15.28 18.56
N TYR A 116 -11.99 16.22 17.61
CA TYR A 116 -13.21 16.74 16.96
C TYR A 116 -13.34 16.28 15.50
N ARG A 117 -12.49 15.37 15.01
CA ARG A 117 -12.50 14.91 13.60
C ARG A 117 -13.87 14.45 13.10
N SER A 118 -14.67 13.82 13.96
CA SER A 118 -16.01 13.34 13.63
C SER A 118 -17.03 14.48 13.42
N GLN A 119 -16.76 15.67 13.97
CA GLN A 119 -17.61 16.85 13.86
C GLN A 119 -17.24 17.74 12.67
N ILE A 120 -16.02 17.59 12.13
CA ILE A 120 -15.50 18.45 11.08
C ILE A 120 -16.07 18.06 9.71
N THR A 121 -16.83 18.97 9.10
CA THR A 121 -17.51 18.78 7.80
C THR A 121 -16.85 19.57 6.66
N ALA A 122 -16.05 20.59 6.99
CA ALA A 122 -15.26 21.38 6.05
C ALA A 122 -14.06 22.04 6.78
N VAL A 123 -13.05 22.45 6.02
CA VAL A 123 -11.88 23.19 6.55
C VAL A 123 -11.63 24.45 5.74
N SER A 124 -11.34 25.55 6.42
CA SER A 124 -10.85 26.78 5.81
C SER A 124 -9.58 27.25 6.52
N VAL A 125 -8.47 27.30 5.79
CA VAL A 125 -7.19 27.85 6.23
C VAL A 125 -6.99 29.21 5.58
N SER A 126 -6.95 30.28 6.36
CA SER A 126 -6.83 31.64 5.82
C SER A 126 -5.83 32.51 6.58
N GLY A 127 -4.85 33.06 5.86
CA GLY A 127 -4.14 34.24 6.32
C GLY A 127 -5.09 35.41 6.59
N LYS A 128 -4.69 36.37 7.43
CA LYS A 128 -5.47 37.60 7.71
C LYS A 128 -5.62 38.47 6.47
N SER A 129 -4.59 38.52 5.63
CA SER A 129 -4.55 39.31 4.40
C SER A 129 -3.46 38.79 3.46
N ALA A 130 -3.39 39.32 2.23
CA ALA A 130 -2.35 38.96 1.27
C ALA A 130 -0.91 39.22 1.77
N SER A 131 -0.74 40.16 2.71
CA SER A 131 0.55 40.49 3.35
C SER A 131 0.75 39.85 4.72
N GLU A 132 -0.28 39.24 5.29
CA GLU A 132 -0.28 38.62 6.62
C GLU A 132 -0.72 37.16 6.46
N LYS A 133 0.19 36.33 5.97
CA LYS A 133 -0.03 34.94 5.61
C LYS A 133 0.25 33.99 6.78
N ILE A 134 -0.32 32.79 6.74
CA ILE A 134 0.11 31.66 7.59
C ILE A 134 1.34 31.03 6.92
N GLU A 135 2.40 30.78 7.68
CA GLU A 135 3.70 30.32 7.16
C GLU A 135 4.10 28.98 7.80
N PRO A 136 3.51 27.84 7.38
CA PRO A 136 3.87 26.53 7.92
C PRO A 136 5.25 26.07 7.44
N THR A 137 6.07 25.54 8.35
CA THR A 137 7.30 24.84 7.94
C THR A 137 7.05 23.37 7.58
N SER A 138 5.89 22.83 7.98
CA SER A 138 5.41 21.50 7.61
C SER A 138 3.88 21.48 7.65
N LEU A 139 3.27 20.77 6.68
CA LEU A 139 1.84 20.48 6.62
C LEU A 139 1.54 19.02 6.99
N GLU A 140 2.52 18.30 7.52
CA GLU A 140 2.41 16.88 7.82
C GLU A 140 1.21 16.57 8.75
N HIS A 141 0.35 15.65 8.32
CA HIS A 141 -0.87 15.18 9.01
C HIS A 141 -1.92 16.24 9.44
N TRP A 142 -1.86 17.49 8.96
CA TRP A 142 -2.76 18.56 9.44
C TRP A 142 -4.25 18.18 9.37
N PHE A 143 -4.68 17.49 8.31
CA PHE A 143 -6.08 17.06 8.13
C PHE A 143 -6.25 15.54 8.18
N TYR A 144 -5.36 14.87 8.89
CA TYR A 144 -5.40 13.41 9.06
C TYR A 144 -6.74 12.93 9.61
N ALA A 145 -7.36 12.00 8.89
CA ALA A 145 -8.58 11.28 9.20
C ALA A 145 -9.82 12.16 9.45
N LEU A 146 -9.94 13.28 8.74
CA LEU A 146 -11.19 14.06 8.69
C LEU A 146 -12.24 13.37 7.80
N GLY A 147 -12.73 12.20 8.24
CA GLY A 147 -13.58 11.33 7.43
C GLY A 147 -14.91 11.95 6.97
N ASN A 148 -15.46 12.91 7.71
CA ASN A 148 -16.70 13.62 7.39
C ASN A 148 -16.47 14.93 6.61
N CYS A 149 -15.21 15.34 6.42
CA CYS A 149 -14.86 16.59 5.75
C CYS A 149 -15.07 16.46 4.24
N LYS A 150 -15.84 17.40 3.67
CA LYS A 150 -16.20 17.42 2.24
C LYS A 150 -15.39 18.38 1.40
N GLU A 151 -14.86 19.41 2.03
CA GLU A 151 -14.20 20.55 1.38
C GLU A 151 -13.04 21.05 2.24
N ILE A 152 -11.88 21.26 1.62
CA ILE A 152 -10.74 21.93 2.24
C ILE A 152 -10.25 23.04 1.32
N THR A 153 -10.11 24.26 1.86
CA THR A 153 -9.67 25.44 1.11
C THR A 153 -8.52 26.15 1.82
N PHE A 154 -7.55 26.62 1.05
CA PHE A 154 -6.46 27.47 1.52
C PHE A 154 -6.59 28.86 0.87
N SER A 155 -6.26 29.91 1.63
CA SER A 155 -6.14 31.27 1.10
C SER A 155 -5.08 32.04 1.90
N ASN A 156 -4.18 32.75 1.21
CA ASN A 156 -3.12 33.51 1.88
C ASN A 156 -2.25 32.63 2.81
N VAL A 157 -1.88 31.45 2.35
CA VAL A 157 -0.94 30.55 3.02
C VAL A 157 0.37 30.55 2.22
N ASP A 158 1.50 30.71 2.90
CA ASP A 158 2.83 30.69 2.29
C ASP A 158 3.53 29.38 2.64
N THR A 159 3.49 28.43 1.71
CA THR A 159 4.15 27.12 1.85
C THR A 159 5.53 27.06 1.23
N SER A 160 6.14 28.20 0.85
CA SER A 160 7.46 28.22 0.21
C SER A 160 8.57 27.60 1.07
N LYS A 161 8.36 27.50 2.38
CA LYS A 161 9.26 26.85 3.35
C LYS A 161 8.74 25.50 3.88
N THR A 162 7.60 25.02 3.39
CA THR A 162 7.04 23.73 3.78
C THR A 162 7.88 22.61 3.19
N THR A 163 8.48 21.76 4.03
CA THR A 163 9.32 20.65 3.57
C THR A 163 8.59 19.31 3.48
N SER A 164 7.43 19.18 4.13
CA SER A 164 6.63 17.94 4.15
C SER A 164 5.15 18.26 4.00
N MET A 165 4.50 17.53 3.09
CA MET A 165 3.03 17.44 2.97
C MET A 165 2.55 16.00 3.21
N ARG A 166 3.39 15.19 3.87
CA ARG A 166 3.10 13.80 4.21
C ARG A 166 1.75 13.71 4.90
N ARG A 167 0.88 12.86 4.35
CA ARG A 167 -0.43 12.53 4.92
C ARG A 167 -1.32 13.76 5.20
N LEU A 168 -1.15 14.85 4.46
CA LEU A 168 -1.92 16.09 4.66
C LEU A 168 -3.43 15.84 4.65
N PHE A 169 -3.96 15.08 3.67
CA PHE A 169 -5.38 14.72 3.54
C PHE A 169 -5.64 13.22 3.75
N TYR A 170 -4.75 12.55 4.48
CA TYR A 170 -4.83 11.09 4.67
C TYR A 170 -6.14 10.70 5.35
N GLU A 171 -6.87 9.74 4.77
CA GLU A 171 -8.17 9.27 5.24
C GLU A 171 -9.27 10.35 5.34
N CYS A 172 -9.17 11.43 4.56
CA CYS A 172 -10.29 12.33 4.30
C CYS A 172 -11.32 11.66 3.37
N LYS A 173 -11.94 10.57 3.85
CA LYS A 173 -12.79 9.67 3.05
C LYS A 173 -13.96 10.39 2.38
N GLY A 174 -14.55 11.39 3.04
CA GLY A 174 -15.66 12.20 2.52
C GLY A 174 -15.27 13.38 1.65
N LEU A 175 -13.96 13.59 1.38
CA LEU A 175 -13.48 14.77 0.67
C LEU A 175 -13.91 14.72 -0.80
N THR A 176 -14.70 15.70 -1.20
CA THR A 176 -15.22 15.83 -2.58
C THR A 176 -14.53 16.94 -3.36
N SER A 177 -13.93 17.91 -2.65
CA SER A 177 -13.25 19.06 -3.24
C SER A 177 -12.10 19.51 -2.36
N VAL A 178 -10.97 19.86 -2.97
CA VAL A 178 -9.81 20.42 -2.29
C VAL A 178 -9.14 21.43 -3.21
N ASN A 179 -8.99 22.67 -2.75
CA ASN A 179 -8.31 23.72 -3.51
C ASN A 179 -6.88 23.90 -2.99
N ILE A 180 -5.90 23.52 -3.80
CA ILE A 180 -4.46 23.50 -3.49
C ILE A 180 -3.64 24.30 -4.50
N GLU A 181 -4.28 25.11 -5.34
CA GLU A 181 -3.61 25.89 -6.40
C GLU A 181 -2.61 26.91 -5.85
N GLU A 182 -2.86 27.44 -4.65
CA GLU A 182 -1.98 28.43 -3.99
C GLU A 182 -0.80 27.80 -3.22
N LEU A 183 -0.75 26.46 -3.10
CA LEU A 183 0.31 25.80 -2.34
C LEU A 183 1.59 25.70 -3.19
N ASP A 184 2.60 26.46 -2.81
CA ASP A 184 3.98 26.29 -3.26
C ASP A 184 4.54 24.96 -2.72
N THR A 185 4.85 24.02 -3.60
CA THR A 185 5.46 22.72 -3.26
C THR A 185 6.96 22.66 -3.56
N SER A 186 7.58 23.76 -3.99
CA SER A 186 8.96 23.80 -4.48
C SER A 186 9.99 23.31 -3.44
N SER A 187 9.71 23.44 -2.15
CA SER A 187 10.58 22.98 -1.04
C SER A 187 10.20 21.61 -0.48
N VAL A 188 9.13 20.98 -0.97
CA VAL A 188 8.60 19.73 -0.41
C VAL A 188 9.45 18.54 -0.83
N THR A 189 9.86 17.73 0.15
CA THR A 189 10.62 16.50 -0.08
C THR A 189 9.80 15.23 0.16
N ASP A 190 8.67 15.32 0.87
CA ASP A 190 7.82 14.17 1.23
C ASP A 190 6.34 14.49 0.98
N MET A 191 5.73 13.73 0.07
CA MET A 191 4.30 13.77 -0.27
C MET A 191 3.61 12.42 0.04
N SER A 192 4.25 11.56 0.83
CA SER A 192 3.75 10.21 1.09
C SER A 192 2.35 10.23 1.70
N GLY A 193 1.43 9.47 1.11
CA GLY A 193 0.06 9.35 1.58
C GLY A 193 -0.76 10.65 1.55
N MET A 194 -0.34 11.68 0.80
CA MET A 194 -1.01 12.99 0.80
C MET A 194 -2.52 12.91 0.54
N PHE A 195 -2.97 12.05 -0.38
CA PHE A 195 -4.38 11.82 -0.72
C PHE A 195 -4.86 10.38 -0.46
N TYR A 196 -4.15 9.65 0.41
CA TYR A 196 -4.50 8.27 0.75
C TYR A 196 -5.96 8.16 1.24
N CYS A 197 -6.71 7.20 0.71
CA CYS A 197 -8.12 6.96 1.06
C CYS A 197 -9.05 8.17 0.93
N CYS A 198 -8.76 9.11 0.02
CA CYS A 198 -9.71 10.16 -0.38
C CYS A 198 -10.77 9.60 -1.35
N TRP A 199 -11.63 8.70 -0.87
CA TRP A 199 -12.51 7.87 -1.71
C TRP A 199 -13.49 8.66 -2.58
N GLU A 200 -13.95 9.81 -2.10
CA GLU A 200 -14.98 10.61 -2.77
C GLU A 200 -14.42 11.67 -3.74
N LEU A 201 -13.09 11.82 -3.84
CA LEU A 201 -12.49 12.67 -4.86
C LEU A 201 -12.73 12.10 -6.26
N THR A 202 -13.14 12.97 -7.17
CA THR A 202 -13.39 12.65 -8.59
C THR A 202 -12.50 13.44 -9.55
N SER A 203 -11.92 14.55 -9.07
CA SER A 203 -10.98 15.39 -9.79
C SER A 203 -9.99 16.01 -8.81
N LEU A 204 -8.78 16.31 -9.29
CA LEU A 204 -7.75 17.00 -8.54
C LEU A 204 -6.92 17.82 -9.52
N ASP A 205 -6.72 19.11 -9.25
CA ASP A 205 -5.79 19.94 -10.02
C ASP A 205 -4.41 19.89 -9.35
N LEU A 206 -3.43 19.37 -10.08
CA LEU A 206 -2.03 19.23 -9.66
C LEU A 206 -1.09 20.10 -10.50
N SER A 207 -1.61 20.95 -11.40
CA SER A 207 -0.81 21.68 -12.38
C SER A 207 0.18 22.68 -11.77
N GLY A 208 -0.06 23.12 -10.54
CA GLY A 208 0.83 23.99 -9.77
C GLY A 208 1.93 23.27 -8.98
N PHE A 209 1.97 21.93 -8.98
CA PHE A 209 2.94 21.18 -8.18
C PHE A 209 4.33 21.20 -8.84
N GLU A 210 5.30 21.75 -8.11
CA GLU A 210 6.73 21.55 -8.37
C GLU A 210 7.23 20.36 -7.53
N THR A 211 7.57 19.25 -8.18
CA THR A 211 7.97 18.00 -7.49
C THR A 211 9.45 17.67 -7.60
N SER A 212 10.28 18.56 -8.17
CA SER A 212 11.69 18.27 -8.45
C SER A 212 12.52 17.98 -7.20
N ASN A 213 12.07 18.37 -6.00
CA ASN A 213 12.73 18.06 -4.73
C ASN A 213 12.12 16.87 -3.97
N VAL A 214 11.02 16.30 -4.47
CA VAL A 214 10.29 15.23 -3.79
C VAL A 214 11.08 13.92 -3.89
N GLN A 215 11.28 13.28 -2.74
CA GLN A 215 11.97 12.00 -2.60
C GLN A 215 11.00 10.85 -2.27
N TYR A 216 9.88 11.15 -1.61
CA TYR A 216 8.92 10.15 -1.14
C TYR A 216 7.50 10.45 -1.67
N MET A 217 7.00 9.55 -2.51
CA MET A 217 5.64 9.58 -3.09
C MET A 217 4.81 8.35 -2.72
N GLY A 218 5.31 7.53 -1.80
CA GLY A 218 4.65 6.30 -1.36
C GLY A 218 3.20 6.52 -0.96
N SER A 219 2.31 5.71 -1.50
CA SER A 219 0.87 5.73 -1.20
C SER A 219 0.17 7.08 -1.48
N MET A 220 0.79 8.02 -2.20
CA MET A 220 0.29 9.39 -2.37
C MET A 220 -1.16 9.42 -2.89
N PHE A 221 -1.50 8.54 -3.84
CA PHE A 221 -2.81 8.43 -4.46
C PHE A 221 -3.49 7.08 -4.19
N GLN A 222 -3.09 6.40 -3.12
CA GLN A 222 -3.66 5.09 -2.79
C GLN A 222 -5.15 5.21 -2.46
N SER A 223 -5.95 4.30 -3.02
CA SER A 223 -7.38 4.14 -2.80
C SER A 223 -8.25 5.32 -3.27
N LEU A 224 -7.88 6.03 -4.35
CA LEU A 224 -8.76 7.02 -4.99
C LEU A 224 -9.91 6.34 -5.77
N SER A 225 -10.83 5.71 -5.03
CA SER A 225 -11.82 4.74 -5.52
C SER A 225 -12.87 5.30 -6.49
N ASN A 226 -13.08 6.62 -6.51
CA ASN A 226 -14.01 7.28 -7.45
C ASN A 226 -13.31 8.04 -8.58
N MET A 227 -11.98 8.10 -8.58
CA MET A 227 -11.21 8.80 -9.60
C MET A 227 -11.05 7.93 -10.85
N THR A 228 -11.28 8.52 -12.02
CA THR A 228 -11.16 7.82 -13.32
C THR A 228 -9.91 8.19 -14.08
N SER A 229 -9.31 9.34 -13.76
CA SER A 229 -8.09 9.87 -14.35
C SER A 229 -7.41 10.81 -13.38
N ILE A 230 -6.09 10.88 -13.41
CA ILE A 230 -5.28 11.85 -12.67
C ILE A 230 -4.19 12.39 -13.61
N ASP A 231 -4.03 13.71 -13.64
CA ASP A 231 -2.97 14.34 -14.43
C ASP A 231 -1.72 14.51 -13.58
N VAL A 232 -0.71 13.68 -13.86
CA VAL A 232 0.63 13.72 -13.25
C VAL A 232 1.70 14.09 -14.27
N SER A 233 1.30 14.61 -15.44
CA SER A 233 2.24 14.93 -16.53
C SER A 233 3.25 16.02 -16.17
N GLY A 234 2.91 16.89 -15.21
CA GLY A 234 3.81 17.93 -14.69
C GLY A 234 4.82 17.46 -13.65
N PHE A 235 4.78 16.20 -13.22
CA PHE A 235 5.65 15.72 -12.16
C PHE A 235 7.07 15.48 -12.69
N ASP A 236 8.05 16.11 -12.03
CA ASP A 236 9.46 15.71 -12.08
C ASP A 236 9.70 14.67 -10.97
N THR A 237 9.96 13.42 -11.36
CA THR A 237 10.22 12.32 -10.43
C THR A 237 11.69 11.95 -10.32
N SER A 238 12.60 12.73 -10.93
CA SER A 238 14.02 12.38 -11.04
C SER A 238 14.74 12.22 -9.70
N ASN A 239 14.23 12.80 -8.61
CA ASN A 239 14.77 12.65 -7.25
C ASN A 239 13.99 11.66 -6.36
N VAL A 240 12.95 11.03 -6.87
CA VAL A 240 12.10 10.12 -6.09
C VAL A 240 12.82 8.80 -5.86
N ILE A 241 12.85 8.35 -4.61
CA ILE A 241 13.43 7.07 -4.19
C ILE A 241 12.39 6.06 -3.72
N GLU A 242 11.18 6.51 -3.38
CA GLU A 242 10.08 5.69 -2.86
C GLU A 242 8.76 6.01 -3.60
N MET A 243 8.20 5.02 -4.30
CA MET A 243 6.91 5.08 -4.99
C MET A 243 5.96 3.92 -4.60
N GLY A 244 6.23 3.24 -3.49
CA GLY A 244 5.49 2.07 -3.06
C GLY A 244 4.01 2.39 -2.85
N SER A 245 3.12 1.54 -3.38
CA SER A 245 1.66 1.69 -3.31
C SER A 245 1.10 3.00 -3.86
N MET A 246 1.86 3.80 -4.63
CA MET A 246 1.47 5.16 -5.05
C MET A 246 0.06 5.20 -5.67
N PHE A 247 -0.32 4.20 -6.45
CA PHE A 247 -1.63 4.08 -7.12
C PHE A 247 -2.45 2.86 -6.69
N LYS A 248 -2.07 2.19 -5.59
CA LYS A 248 -2.75 1.00 -5.09
C LYS A 248 -4.25 1.23 -4.88
N SER A 249 -5.09 0.27 -5.25
CA SER A 249 -6.56 0.29 -5.14
C SER A 249 -7.22 1.47 -5.86
N CYS A 250 -6.62 2.02 -6.92
CA CYS A 250 -7.27 2.95 -7.84
C CYS A 250 -8.24 2.21 -8.79
N SER A 251 -9.27 1.58 -8.21
CA SER A 251 -10.13 0.59 -8.86
C SER A 251 -10.99 1.11 -10.02
N LYS A 252 -11.04 2.43 -10.26
CA LYS A 252 -11.78 3.06 -11.37
C LYS A 252 -10.89 3.76 -12.40
N MET A 253 -9.57 3.67 -12.27
CA MET A 253 -8.64 4.28 -13.20
C MET A 253 -8.39 3.34 -14.39
N GLU A 254 -8.73 3.80 -15.59
CA GLU A 254 -8.62 2.99 -16.82
C GLU A 254 -7.20 2.97 -17.40
N THR A 255 -6.45 4.04 -17.16
CA THR A 255 -5.08 4.24 -17.66
C THR A 255 -4.35 5.27 -16.81
N PHE A 256 -3.02 5.29 -16.94
CA PHE A 256 -2.13 6.28 -16.35
C PHE A 256 -1.23 6.82 -17.45
N ASP A 257 -1.09 8.16 -17.55
CA ASP A 257 -0.02 8.76 -18.34
C ASP A 257 1.20 8.96 -17.44
N LEU A 258 2.15 8.02 -17.54
CA LEU A 258 3.40 8.01 -16.78
C LEU A 258 4.62 8.26 -17.67
N SER A 259 4.41 8.80 -18.87
CA SER A 259 5.46 8.94 -19.90
C SER A 259 6.60 9.88 -19.48
N ASN A 260 6.36 10.78 -18.53
CA ASN A 260 7.34 11.72 -17.99
C ASN A 260 8.07 11.21 -16.73
N PHE A 261 7.74 10.02 -16.22
CA PHE A 261 8.36 9.51 -14.99
C PHE A 261 9.81 9.08 -15.26
N ASP A 262 10.74 9.75 -14.59
CA ASP A 262 12.10 9.27 -14.41
C ASP A 262 12.14 8.44 -13.11
N THR A 263 12.31 7.13 -13.25
CA THR A 263 12.38 6.21 -12.10
C THR A 263 13.81 5.74 -11.80
N SER A 264 14.82 6.35 -12.42
CA SER A 264 16.22 5.89 -12.34
C SER A 264 16.79 5.90 -10.92
N ASN A 265 16.24 6.69 -10.00
CA ASN A 265 16.63 6.70 -8.58
C ASN A 265 15.70 5.90 -7.65
N VAL A 266 14.61 5.34 -8.18
CA VAL A 266 13.59 4.67 -7.36
C VAL A 266 14.12 3.32 -6.86
N LYS A 267 13.97 3.11 -5.55
CA LYS A 267 14.36 1.86 -4.88
C LYS A 267 13.17 0.97 -4.52
N ASN A 268 12.01 1.58 -4.26
CA ASN A 268 10.81 0.85 -3.85
C ASN A 268 9.63 1.15 -4.79
N MET A 269 9.13 0.12 -5.46
CA MET A 269 7.92 0.13 -6.29
C MET A 269 6.89 -0.91 -5.82
N ALA A 270 7.04 -1.42 -4.60
CA ALA A 270 6.17 -2.45 -4.05
C ALA A 270 4.70 -2.03 -4.12
N SER A 271 3.85 -2.93 -4.60
CA SER A 271 2.39 -2.75 -4.66
C SER A 271 1.91 -1.51 -5.44
N MET A 272 2.74 -0.89 -6.27
CA MET A 272 2.44 0.42 -6.90
C MET A 272 1.08 0.47 -7.61
N PHE A 273 0.69 -0.60 -8.29
CA PHE A 273 -0.58 -0.73 -9.02
C PHE A 273 -1.49 -1.83 -8.47
N GLU A 274 -1.22 -2.37 -7.28
CA GLU A 274 -2.03 -3.44 -6.69
C GLU A 274 -3.52 -3.04 -6.67
N ASP A 275 -4.43 -3.99 -6.97
CA ASP A 275 -5.89 -3.79 -6.92
C ASP A 275 -6.41 -2.68 -7.88
N CYS A 276 -5.67 -2.37 -8.95
CA CYS A 276 -6.17 -1.57 -10.08
C CYS A 276 -7.08 -2.43 -10.99
N LEU A 277 -8.25 -2.81 -10.46
CA LEU A 277 -9.10 -3.88 -10.99
C LEU A 277 -9.50 -3.73 -12.47
N ILE A 278 -9.72 -2.50 -12.94
CA ILE A 278 -10.22 -2.23 -14.30
C ILE A 278 -9.12 -1.91 -15.32
N LEU A 279 -7.87 -1.73 -14.88
CA LEU A 279 -6.74 -1.41 -15.74
C LEU A 279 -6.56 -2.53 -16.78
N THR A 280 -6.58 -2.18 -18.07
CA THR A 280 -6.51 -3.17 -19.16
C THR A 280 -5.13 -3.27 -19.81
N THR A 281 -4.41 -2.15 -19.83
CA THR A 281 -3.05 -1.97 -20.36
C THR A 281 -2.33 -0.88 -19.57
N LEU A 282 -1.01 -0.93 -19.51
CA LEU A 282 -0.18 0.09 -18.87
C LEU A 282 1.11 0.28 -19.67
N ASP A 283 1.43 1.53 -20.03
CA ASP A 283 2.70 1.88 -20.66
C ASP A 283 3.73 2.24 -19.59
N LEU A 284 4.77 1.43 -19.47
CA LEU A 284 5.88 1.60 -18.53
C LEU A 284 7.22 1.77 -19.27
N SER A 285 7.19 2.20 -20.53
CA SER A 285 8.40 2.34 -21.35
C SER A 285 9.40 3.39 -20.83
N ALA A 286 8.94 4.34 -20.01
CA ALA A 286 9.77 5.34 -19.33
C ALA A 286 10.48 4.80 -18.07
N PHE A 287 10.07 3.65 -17.55
CA PHE A 287 10.59 3.15 -16.27
C PHE A 287 12.00 2.58 -16.44
N ASP A 288 12.95 3.17 -15.72
CA ASP A 288 14.24 2.56 -15.42
C ASP A 288 14.14 1.83 -14.06
N THR A 289 14.25 0.51 -14.09
CA THR A 289 14.16 -0.34 -12.89
C THR A 289 15.51 -0.73 -12.31
N SER A 290 16.62 -0.21 -12.87
CA SER A 290 17.97 -0.69 -12.55
C SER A 290 18.39 -0.50 -11.09
N ASN A 291 17.79 0.46 -10.36
CA ASN A 291 18.04 0.70 -8.94
C ASN A 291 16.95 0.18 -8.01
N VAL A 292 15.91 -0.47 -8.54
CA VAL A 292 14.79 -0.96 -7.72
C VAL A 292 15.23 -2.20 -6.93
N GLU A 293 14.98 -2.15 -5.63
CA GLU A 293 15.30 -3.20 -4.66
C GLU A 293 14.04 -4.01 -4.27
N ASN A 294 12.84 -3.39 -4.34
CA ASN A 294 11.57 -4.00 -3.94
C ASN A 294 10.45 -3.79 -4.99
N MET A 295 9.86 -4.90 -5.47
CA MET A 295 8.76 -4.95 -6.44
C MET A 295 7.63 -5.91 -6.04
N HIS A 296 7.55 -6.33 -4.76
CA HIS A 296 6.52 -7.30 -4.37
C HIS A 296 5.11 -6.73 -4.64
N SER A 297 4.18 -7.60 -5.02
CA SER A 297 2.77 -7.26 -5.29
C SER A 297 2.51 -6.13 -6.30
N MET A 298 3.50 -5.71 -7.11
CA MET A 298 3.39 -4.48 -7.94
C MET A 298 2.14 -4.43 -8.83
N PHE A 299 1.71 -5.57 -9.37
CA PHE A 299 0.49 -5.72 -10.18
C PHE A 299 -0.51 -6.72 -9.58
N GLU A 300 -0.41 -7.01 -8.27
CA GLU A 300 -1.33 -7.94 -7.60
C GLU A 300 -2.78 -7.50 -7.80
N ASP A 301 -3.68 -8.45 -8.12
CA ASP A 301 -5.10 -8.22 -8.38
C ASP A 301 -5.44 -7.22 -9.50
N CYS A 302 -4.50 -6.89 -10.41
CA CYS A 302 -4.79 -6.19 -11.68
C CYS A 302 -5.58 -7.09 -12.66
N SER A 303 -6.82 -7.42 -12.29
CA SER A 303 -7.53 -8.57 -12.84
C SER A 303 -7.90 -8.46 -14.33
N ASN A 304 -8.10 -7.24 -14.83
CA ASN A 304 -8.39 -6.96 -16.24
C ASN A 304 -7.14 -6.65 -17.07
N LEU A 305 -5.95 -6.63 -16.47
CA LEU A 305 -4.70 -6.34 -17.18
C LEU A 305 -4.42 -7.48 -18.16
N SER A 306 -4.49 -7.15 -19.45
CA SER A 306 -4.44 -8.13 -20.54
C SER A 306 -3.09 -8.14 -21.26
N SER A 307 -2.37 -7.02 -21.22
CA SER A 307 -1.05 -6.85 -21.80
C SER A 307 -0.20 -5.94 -20.92
N LEU A 308 1.05 -6.33 -20.73
CA LEU A 308 2.04 -5.58 -19.98
C LEU A 308 3.42 -5.86 -20.59
N ASP A 309 4.15 -4.80 -20.95
CA ASP A 309 5.52 -4.90 -21.42
C ASP A 309 6.49 -4.63 -20.26
N VAL A 310 7.20 -5.67 -19.84
CA VAL A 310 8.29 -5.62 -18.84
C VAL A 310 9.60 -6.12 -19.45
N SER A 311 9.67 -6.22 -20.78
CA SER A 311 10.81 -6.84 -21.47
C SER A 311 12.10 -6.05 -21.30
N THR A 312 12.04 -4.75 -20.99
CA THR A 312 13.22 -3.88 -20.80
C THR A 312 13.71 -3.81 -19.35
N TRP A 313 13.02 -4.45 -18.41
CA TRP A 313 13.31 -4.28 -17.00
C TRP A 313 14.62 -4.96 -16.60
N ASN A 314 15.45 -4.21 -15.87
CA ASN A 314 16.60 -4.75 -15.15
C ASN A 314 16.18 -5.01 -13.70
N THR A 315 16.18 -6.28 -13.29
CA THR A 315 15.80 -6.68 -11.92
C THR A 315 16.98 -7.17 -11.08
N SER A 316 18.24 -6.93 -11.49
CA SER A 316 19.43 -7.49 -10.82
C SER A 316 19.58 -7.07 -9.35
N ASN A 317 19.02 -5.92 -8.99
CA ASN A 317 19.02 -5.39 -7.61
C ASN A 317 17.76 -5.77 -6.82
N VAL A 318 16.75 -6.37 -7.45
CA VAL A 318 15.49 -6.71 -6.80
C VAL A 318 15.71 -7.91 -5.87
N THR A 319 15.29 -7.77 -4.61
CA THR A 319 15.36 -8.84 -3.59
C THR A 319 13.98 -9.38 -3.23
N GLU A 320 12.93 -8.56 -3.39
CA GLU A 320 11.53 -8.89 -3.10
C GLU A 320 10.67 -8.80 -4.37
N MET A 321 10.17 -9.94 -4.88
CA MET A 321 9.24 -10.01 -6.04
C MET A 321 8.01 -10.91 -5.82
N TYR A 322 7.77 -11.37 -4.60
CA TYR A 322 6.63 -12.23 -4.31
C TYR A 322 5.31 -11.53 -4.67
N ASN A 323 4.29 -12.32 -5.05
CA ASN A 323 2.97 -11.84 -5.51
C ASN A 323 2.97 -10.87 -6.72
N MET A 324 4.10 -10.59 -7.38
CA MET A 324 4.21 -9.48 -8.36
C MET A 324 3.11 -9.44 -9.42
N PHE A 325 2.67 -10.59 -9.93
CA PHE A 325 1.59 -10.73 -10.92
C PHE A 325 0.39 -11.52 -10.39
N LYS A 326 0.29 -11.72 -9.08
CA LYS A 326 -0.79 -12.50 -8.45
C LYS A 326 -2.16 -11.98 -8.91
N SER A 327 -3.03 -12.89 -9.31
CA SER A 327 -4.40 -12.62 -9.76
C SER A 327 -4.52 -11.67 -10.97
N CYS A 328 -3.48 -11.55 -11.80
CA CYS A 328 -3.58 -10.93 -13.13
C CYS A 328 -4.36 -11.84 -14.10
N LYS A 329 -5.67 -12.00 -13.86
CA LYS A 329 -6.51 -13.04 -14.47
C LYS A 329 -6.59 -12.97 -15.99
N SER A 330 -6.51 -11.77 -16.56
CA SER A 330 -6.66 -11.53 -18.00
C SER A 330 -5.34 -11.58 -18.78
N LEU A 331 -4.20 -11.68 -18.08
CA LEU A 331 -2.88 -11.67 -18.70
C LEU A 331 -2.61 -12.98 -19.43
N THR A 332 -2.33 -12.93 -20.73
CA THR A 332 -2.16 -14.14 -21.56
C THR A 332 -0.72 -14.56 -21.75
N SER A 333 0.22 -13.61 -21.66
CA SER A 333 1.66 -13.81 -21.84
C SER A 333 2.44 -12.69 -21.16
N LEU A 334 3.68 -12.99 -20.77
CA LEU A 334 4.68 -12.01 -20.30
C LEU A 334 6.02 -12.37 -20.90
N ASP A 335 6.79 -11.36 -21.31
CA ASP A 335 8.21 -11.52 -21.65
C ASP A 335 9.06 -11.18 -20.41
N LEU A 336 9.73 -12.20 -19.87
CA LEU A 336 10.57 -12.12 -18.67
C LEU A 336 12.05 -12.36 -19.00
N SER A 337 12.46 -12.24 -20.27
CA SER A 337 13.81 -12.65 -20.69
C SER A 337 14.94 -11.88 -20.01
N ASN A 338 14.68 -10.64 -19.57
CA ASN A 338 15.65 -9.77 -18.90
C ASN A 338 15.55 -9.79 -17.37
N PHE A 339 14.65 -10.60 -16.80
CA PHE A 339 14.58 -10.76 -15.35
C PHE A 339 15.82 -11.51 -14.85
N ASP A 340 16.61 -10.84 -14.02
CA ASP A 340 17.63 -11.44 -13.17
C ASP A 340 17.02 -11.67 -11.78
N THR A 341 16.90 -12.93 -11.39
CA THR A 341 16.32 -13.33 -10.10
C THR A 341 17.35 -13.83 -9.10
N SER A 342 18.65 -13.69 -9.40
CA SER A 342 19.74 -14.25 -8.61
C SER A 342 19.79 -13.71 -7.17
N SER A 343 19.28 -12.51 -6.93
CA SER A 343 19.20 -11.88 -5.61
C SER A 343 17.93 -12.23 -4.81
N VAL A 344 16.98 -12.98 -5.40
CA VAL A 344 15.66 -13.22 -4.80
C VAL A 344 15.62 -14.47 -3.94
N THR A 345 15.01 -14.32 -2.76
CA THR A 345 14.90 -15.39 -1.75
C THR A 345 13.48 -15.93 -1.57
N ILE A 346 12.45 -15.17 -1.98
CA ILE A 346 11.03 -15.50 -1.82
C ILE A 346 10.32 -15.31 -3.16
N MET A 347 9.78 -16.40 -3.74
CA MET A 347 9.01 -16.39 -5.00
C MET A 347 7.53 -16.80 -4.80
N SER A 348 7.05 -16.75 -3.57
CA SER A 348 5.68 -17.12 -3.20
C SER A 348 4.64 -16.41 -4.08
N MET A 349 3.68 -17.18 -4.58
CA MET A 349 2.51 -16.71 -5.33
C MET A 349 2.77 -15.75 -6.50
N MET A 350 3.98 -15.69 -7.07
CA MET A 350 4.35 -14.69 -8.09
C MET A 350 3.37 -14.61 -9.27
N PHE A 351 2.87 -15.76 -9.75
CA PHE A 351 1.87 -15.88 -10.82
C PHE A 351 0.57 -16.54 -10.34
N TYR A 352 0.33 -16.58 -9.03
CA TYR A 352 -0.86 -17.24 -8.46
C TYR A 352 -2.13 -16.70 -9.10
N GLY A 353 -2.97 -17.56 -9.67
CA GLY A 353 -4.26 -17.15 -10.21
C GLY A 353 -4.21 -16.31 -11.49
N CYS A 354 -3.11 -16.36 -12.24
CA CYS A 354 -3.05 -15.87 -13.62
C CYS A 354 -3.81 -16.81 -14.56
N TYR A 355 -5.15 -16.77 -14.53
CA TYR A 355 -6.01 -17.73 -15.23
C TYR A 355 -5.82 -17.74 -16.75
N GLY A 356 -5.58 -16.56 -17.34
CA GLY A 356 -5.41 -16.38 -18.78
C GLY A 356 -4.05 -16.79 -19.32
N LEU A 357 -3.05 -17.03 -18.47
CA LEU A 357 -1.67 -17.28 -18.88
C LEU A 357 -1.57 -18.65 -19.55
N THR A 358 -1.32 -18.69 -20.86
CA THR A 358 -1.28 -19.96 -21.62
C THR A 358 0.10 -20.60 -21.66
N SER A 359 1.13 -19.76 -21.55
CA SER A 359 2.55 -20.12 -21.52
C SER A 359 3.33 -19.01 -20.81
N ILE A 360 4.40 -19.37 -20.12
CA ILE A 360 5.34 -18.42 -19.53
C ILE A 360 6.76 -18.95 -19.65
N ASN A 361 7.69 -18.11 -20.08
CA ASN A 361 9.10 -18.47 -20.14
C ASN A 361 9.80 -18.00 -18.86
N VAL A 362 10.26 -18.96 -18.05
CA VAL A 362 11.01 -18.71 -16.81
C VAL A 362 12.44 -19.24 -16.88
N SER A 363 12.96 -19.49 -18.09
CA SER A 363 14.32 -20.03 -18.28
C SER A 363 15.43 -19.10 -17.77
N SER A 364 15.16 -17.80 -17.66
CA SER A 364 16.08 -16.79 -17.12
C SER A 364 16.17 -16.79 -15.59
N PHE A 365 15.24 -17.45 -14.90
CA PHE A 365 15.19 -17.40 -13.44
C PHE A 365 16.33 -18.22 -12.84
N ASP A 366 17.16 -17.56 -12.04
CA ASP A 366 18.09 -18.17 -11.11
C ASP A 366 17.37 -18.37 -9.76
N THR A 367 17.12 -19.63 -9.40
CA THR A 367 16.45 -20.00 -8.16
C THR A 367 17.42 -20.47 -7.06
N SER A 368 18.73 -20.35 -7.27
CA SER A 368 19.75 -20.93 -6.37
C SER A 368 19.70 -20.35 -4.95
N ASN A 369 19.29 -19.08 -4.80
CA ASN A 369 19.12 -18.40 -3.53
C ASN A 369 17.67 -18.44 -2.99
N VAL A 370 16.73 -19.05 -3.71
CA VAL A 370 15.33 -19.12 -3.29
C VAL A 370 15.18 -20.06 -2.09
N THR A 371 14.46 -19.59 -1.07
CA THR A 371 14.19 -20.32 0.17
C THR A 371 12.74 -20.78 0.29
N THR A 372 11.81 -20.12 -0.41
CA THR A 372 10.38 -20.45 -0.39
C THR A 372 9.71 -20.03 -1.71
N MET A 373 8.88 -20.90 -2.26
CA MET A 373 8.12 -20.66 -3.50
C MET A 373 6.72 -21.30 -3.53
N PRO A 374 5.95 -21.32 -2.41
CA PRO A 374 4.62 -21.89 -2.40
C PRO A 374 3.70 -21.16 -3.37
N MET A 375 2.81 -21.92 -4.00
CA MET A 375 1.74 -21.41 -4.85
C MET A 375 2.19 -20.55 -6.05
N MET A 376 3.48 -20.58 -6.43
CA MET A 376 4.05 -19.70 -7.47
C MET A 376 3.25 -19.68 -8.78
N PHE A 377 2.79 -20.83 -9.26
CA PHE A 377 1.95 -20.99 -10.46
C PHE A 377 0.55 -21.53 -10.15
N SER A 378 0.16 -21.59 -8.87
CA SER A 378 -1.11 -22.20 -8.49
C SER A 378 -2.27 -21.46 -9.13
N ARG A 379 -3.28 -22.21 -9.58
CA ARG A 379 -4.46 -21.72 -10.31
C ARG A 379 -4.16 -21.07 -11.66
N CYS A 380 -3.00 -21.28 -12.27
CA CYS A 380 -2.78 -20.92 -13.68
C CYS A 380 -3.52 -21.91 -14.61
N PHE A 381 -4.86 -21.82 -14.67
CA PHE A 381 -5.71 -22.78 -15.37
C PHE A 381 -5.40 -22.91 -16.87
N GLY A 382 -5.02 -21.79 -17.51
CA GLY A 382 -4.69 -21.73 -18.93
C GLY A 382 -3.33 -22.32 -19.29
N LEU A 383 -2.45 -22.57 -18.31
CA LEU A 383 -1.08 -22.98 -18.58
C LEU A 383 -1.05 -24.42 -19.11
N THR A 384 -0.63 -24.58 -20.37
CA THR A 384 -0.59 -25.90 -21.03
C THR A 384 0.81 -26.52 -21.03
N THR A 385 1.84 -25.69 -21.00
CA THR A 385 3.25 -26.07 -20.95
C THR A 385 3.97 -25.16 -19.96
N LEU A 386 4.92 -25.72 -19.22
CA LEU A 386 5.82 -24.96 -18.36
C LEU A 386 7.17 -25.67 -18.31
N ASP A 387 8.24 -24.94 -18.65
CA ASP A 387 9.62 -25.40 -18.53
C ASP A 387 10.23 -24.80 -17.27
N VAL A 388 10.52 -25.66 -16.28
CA VAL A 388 11.24 -25.31 -15.04
C VAL A 388 12.59 -26.03 -14.94
N SER A 389 13.13 -26.51 -16.07
CA SER A 389 14.40 -27.25 -16.08
C SER A 389 15.61 -26.42 -15.63
N SER A 390 15.52 -25.08 -15.71
CA SER A 390 16.54 -24.16 -15.20
C SER A 390 16.54 -24.04 -13.67
N PHE A 391 15.47 -24.45 -12.99
CA PHE A 391 15.36 -24.25 -11.56
C PHE A 391 16.34 -25.17 -10.83
N THR A 392 17.16 -24.57 -9.95
CA THR A 392 18.01 -25.27 -8.99
C THR A 392 17.69 -24.75 -7.60
N THR A 393 17.29 -25.62 -6.68
CA THR A 393 16.63 -25.20 -5.43
C THR A 393 17.28 -25.78 -4.16
N PRO A 394 18.60 -25.59 -3.94
CA PRO A 394 19.31 -26.22 -2.82
C PRO A 394 18.86 -25.72 -1.44
N ASN A 395 18.23 -24.54 -1.38
CA ASN A 395 17.85 -23.87 -0.15
C ASN A 395 16.32 -23.84 0.08
N VAL A 396 15.51 -24.33 -0.85
CA VAL A 396 14.06 -24.18 -0.78
C VAL A 396 13.48 -25.06 0.32
N THR A 397 12.71 -24.51 1.24
CA THR A 397 12.10 -25.27 2.35
C THR A 397 10.60 -25.51 2.18
N ASP A 398 9.98 -24.81 1.22
CA ASP A 398 8.53 -24.87 0.97
C ASP A 398 8.21 -24.68 -0.52
N THR A 399 7.56 -25.70 -1.10
CA THR A 399 7.05 -25.75 -2.47
C THR A 399 5.56 -26.07 -2.52
N SER A 400 4.86 -25.86 -1.39
CA SER A 400 3.45 -26.20 -1.22
C SER A 400 2.60 -25.61 -2.34
N GLU A 401 1.79 -26.46 -2.95
CA GLU A 401 0.82 -26.04 -3.96
C GLU A 401 1.44 -25.30 -5.16
N MET A 402 2.75 -25.40 -5.41
CA MET A 402 3.46 -24.62 -6.44
C MET A 402 2.76 -24.64 -7.81
N PHE A 403 2.21 -25.79 -8.21
CA PHE A 403 1.48 -25.98 -9.46
C PHE A 403 0.01 -26.36 -9.24
N ALA A 404 -0.51 -26.27 -8.01
CA ALA A 404 -1.85 -26.72 -7.70
C ALA A 404 -2.88 -26.04 -8.62
N TYR A 405 -3.91 -26.78 -9.03
CA TYR A 405 -4.96 -26.32 -9.91
C TYR A 405 -4.50 -25.88 -11.32
N CYS A 406 -3.27 -26.20 -11.76
CA CYS A 406 -2.85 -26.05 -13.17
C CYS A 406 -3.54 -27.11 -14.05
N SER A 407 -4.83 -26.93 -14.31
CA SER A 407 -5.65 -27.93 -15.02
C SER A 407 -5.29 -28.12 -16.50
N GLY A 408 -4.60 -27.17 -17.12
CA GLY A 408 -4.14 -27.28 -18.52
C GLY A 408 -2.83 -28.06 -18.70
N LEU A 409 -2.05 -28.24 -17.63
CA LEU A 409 -0.71 -28.82 -17.72
C LEU A 409 -0.77 -30.34 -17.90
N THR A 410 -0.14 -30.87 -18.94
CA THR A 410 -0.14 -32.32 -19.24
C THR A 410 1.14 -33.03 -18.84
N SER A 411 2.26 -32.31 -18.80
CA SER A 411 3.56 -32.83 -18.40
C SER A 411 4.40 -31.72 -17.78
N ILE A 412 5.24 -32.08 -16.82
CA ILE A 412 6.26 -31.18 -16.26
C ILE A 412 7.55 -31.94 -15.97
N ASP A 413 8.66 -31.32 -16.31
CA ASP A 413 9.98 -31.76 -15.90
C ASP A 413 10.47 -30.87 -14.76
N MET A 414 10.60 -31.46 -13.58
CA MET A 414 11.08 -30.81 -12.36
C MET A 414 12.37 -31.47 -11.85
N SER A 415 13.16 -32.12 -12.73
CA SER A 415 14.39 -32.81 -12.31
C SER A 415 15.41 -31.91 -11.60
N GLY A 416 15.38 -30.60 -11.86
CA GLY A 416 16.23 -29.60 -11.20
C GLY A 416 15.74 -29.15 -9.81
N ILE A 417 14.49 -29.45 -9.46
CA ILE A 417 13.90 -29.10 -8.17
C ILE A 417 14.11 -30.26 -7.19
N ASP A 418 15.09 -30.12 -6.29
CA ASP A 418 15.30 -31.08 -5.20
C ASP A 418 14.18 -30.93 -4.15
N ILE A 419 13.38 -31.98 -3.98
CA ILE A 419 12.34 -32.06 -2.95
C ILE A 419 12.65 -33.10 -1.86
N SER A 420 13.84 -33.71 -1.86
CA SER A 420 14.19 -34.82 -0.97
C SER A 420 14.27 -34.44 0.50
N HIS A 421 14.54 -33.18 0.80
CA HIS A 421 14.60 -32.62 2.15
C HIS A 421 13.27 -32.00 2.61
N LEU A 422 12.27 -31.91 1.75
CA LEU A 422 10.97 -31.35 2.09
C LEU A 422 10.18 -32.33 2.96
N THR A 423 9.43 -31.79 3.93
CA THR A 423 8.48 -32.62 4.69
C THR A 423 7.33 -33.08 3.78
N GLU A 424 6.74 -34.22 4.11
CA GLU A 424 5.67 -34.84 3.32
C GLU A 424 4.53 -33.87 2.96
N TYR A 425 4.17 -32.97 3.88
CA TYR A 425 3.10 -31.99 3.67
C TYR A 425 3.37 -31.01 2.51
N TYR A 426 4.60 -30.50 2.38
CA TYR A 426 4.93 -29.46 1.39
C TYR A 426 5.03 -30.02 -0.04
N ALA A 427 5.47 -31.28 -0.19
CA ALA A 427 5.49 -31.93 -1.50
C ALA A 427 4.11 -32.53 -1.89
N ALA A 428 3.32 -32.99 -0.92
CA ALA A 428 2.07 -33.71 -1.18
C ALA A 428 1.00 -32.88 -1.91
N LEU A 429 1.00 -31.56 -1.73
CA LEU A 429 0.01 -30.64 -2.31
C LEU A 429 0.50 -29.95 -3.58
N MET A 430 1.75 -30.17 -4.01
CA MET A 430 2.39 -29.46 -5.12
C MET A 430 1.54 -29.45 -6.41
N PHE A 431 0.86 -30.56 -6.70
CA PHE A 431 0.01 -30.73 -7.89
C PHE A 431 -1.46 -30.97 -7.59
N LEU A 432 -1.92 -30.51 -6.42
CA LEU A 432 -3.31 -30.65 -6.01
C LEU A 432 -4.26 -30.20 -7.13
N LYS A 433 -5.14 -31.08 -7.60
CA LYS A 433 -6.15 -30.79 -8.65
C LYS A 433 -5.59 -30.46 -10.05
N CYS A 434 -4.38 -30.90 -10.39
CA CYS A 434 -3.87 -30.90 -11.78
C CYS A 434 -4.50 -32.05 -12.60
N GLN A 435 -5.72 -31.85 -13.09
CA GLN A 435 -6.53 -32.93 -13.66
C GLN A 435 -5.98 -33.51 -14.99
N SER A 436 -5.32 -32.70 -15.81
CA SER A 436 -4.80 -33.12 -17.12
C SER A 436 -3.36 -33.64 -17.07
N LEU A 437 -2.71 -33.55 -15.90
CA LEU A 437 -1.30 -33.90 -15.74
C LEU A 437 -1.15 -35.42 -15.79
N GLN A 438 -0.30 -35.90 -16.69
CA GLN A 438 -0.07 -37.33 -16.96
C GLN A 438 1.36 -37.75 -16.65
N THR A 439 2.32 -36.84 -16.85
CA THR A 439 3.76 -37.14 -16.71
C THR A 439 4.42 -36.11 -15.80
N VAL A 440 5.12 -36.58 -14.78
CA VAL A 440 6.03 -35.77 -13.97
C VAL A 440 7.41 -36.43 -14.01
N ILE A 441 8.39 -35.70 -14.49
CA ILE A 441 9.80 -36.11 -14.48
C ILE A 441 10.43 -35.45 -13.25
N THR A 442 11.04 -36.24 -12.39
CA THR A 442 11.67 -35.77 -11.16
C THR A 442 12.91 -36.61 -10.84
N SER A 443 13.89 -35.99 -10.21
CA SER A 443 15.12 -36.65 -9.74
C SER A 443 14.97 -37.25 -8.34
N THR A 444 13.88 -36.91 -7.63
CA THR A 444 13.62 -37.32 -6.25
C THR A 444 12.26 -37.98 -6.11
N ALA A 445 12.17 -39.02 -5.28
CA ALA A 445 10.89 -39.69 -5.00
C ALA A 445 9.96 -38.77 -4.21
N PHE A 446 8.67 -38.79 -4.55
CA PHE A 446 7.65 -38.10 -3.78
C PHE A 446 7.25 -38.88 -2.52
N PRO A 447 6.74 -38.20 -1.48
CA PRO A 447 6.15 -38.85 -0.30
C PRO A 447 4.98 -39.78 -0.67
N GLU A 448 4.79 -40.85 0.11
CA GLU A 448 3.74 -41.88 -0.14
C GLU A 448 2.32 -41.29 -0.10
N ASP A 449 2.04 -40.31 0.76
CA ASP A 449 0.71 -39.68 0.88
C ASP A 449 0.50 -38.47 -0.07
N SER A 450 1.32 -38.34 -1.11
CA SER A 450 1.16 -37.27 -2.10
C SER A 450 -0.15 -37.41 -2.88
N TYR A 451 -0.84 -36.29 -3.12
CA TYR A 451 -2.13 -36.26 -3.82
C TYR A 451 -1.94 -36.43 -5.33
N PHE A 452 -1.65 -37.65 -5.78
CA PHE A 452 -1.57 -38.00 -7.20
C PHE A 452 -2.91 -38.48 -7.75
N ASN A 453 -3.13 -38.28 -9.05
CA ASN A 453 -4.17 -39.02 -9.77
C ASN A 453 -3.63 -40.44 -10.07
N GLU A 454 -4.50 -41.45 -10.08
CA GLU A 454 -4.13 -42.88 -10.21
C GLU A 454 -3.47 -43.26 -11.57
N GLU A 455 -3.45 -42.36 -12.56
CA GLU A 455 -2.93 -42.55 -13.91
C GLU A 455 -1.51 -41.97 -14.15
N TRP A 456 -0.84 -41.47 -13.10
CA TRP A 456 0.44 -40.75 -13.26
C TRP A 456 1.61 -41.69 -13.55
N ARG A 457 2.42 -41.31 -14.54
CA ARG A 457 3.76 -41.88 -14.74
C ARG A 457 4.79 -40.96 -14.11
N VAL A 458 5.24 -41.31 -12.91
CA VAL A 458 6.47 -40.76 -12.34
C VAL A 458 7.63 -41.50 -13.01
N LEU A 459 8.35 -40.80 -13.88
CA LEU A 459 9.52 -41.36 -14.54
C LEU A 459 10.76 -40.86 -13.78
N PRO A 460 11.63 -41.76 -13.28
CA PRO A 460 12.94 -41.33 -12.81
C PRO A 460 13.71 -40.76 -14.01
N SER A 461 14.36 -39.60 -13.81
CA SER A 461 15.23 -38.95 -14.79
C SER A 461 16.38 -39.84 -15.23
#